data_AF-A0A929NT50-F1
#
_entry.id   AF-A0A929NT50-F1
#
_cell.length_a   1.000
_cell.length_b   1.000
_cell.length_c   1.000
_cell.angle_alpha   90.00
_cell.angle_beta   90.00
_cell.angle_gamma   90.00
#
_symmetry.space_group_name_H-M   'P 1'
#
loop_
_entity.id
_entity.type
_entity.pdbx_description
1 polymer ?
#
loop_
_entity_poly.entity_id
_entity_poly.type
_entity_poly.pdbx_seq_one_letter_code
_entity_poly.pdbx_strand_id
1 'polypeptide(L)' 'MPRRLNTADAGFEADFRALLAAKREVSVDVNDTVAAILAEVRARGDEAIIEY' A
#
# COMPACT_ATOMS: atom_id res chain seq x y z
N MET A 1 -4.16 -14.96 8.11
CA MET A 1 -3.09 -15.82 8.68
C MET A 1 -1.73 -15.27 8.27
N PRO A 2 -0.71 -15.23 9.13
CA PRO A 2 0.60 -14.67 8.78
C PRO A 2 1.34 -15.58 7.80
N ARG A 3 1.89 -15.00 6.74
CA ARG A 3 2.76 -15.71 5.79
C ARG A 3 4.12 -15.92 6.47
N ARG A 4 4.56 -17.18 6.62
CA ARG A 4 5.87 -17.53 7.18
C ARG A 4 6.80 -17.95 6.05
N LEU A 5 8.00 -17.39 6.03
CA LEU A 5 9.07 -17.75 5.10
C LEU A 5 10.20 -18.42 5.89
N ASN A 6 10.80 -19.45 5.30
CA ASN A 6 11.95 -20.15 5.85
C ASN A 6 13.15 -19.97 4.91
N THR A 7 14.26 -19.48 5.43
CA THR A 7 15.48 -19.21 4.65
C THR A 7 16.16 -20.48 4.13
N ALA A 8 15.80 -21.66 4.66
CA ALA A 8 16.32 -22.94 4.20
C ALA A 8 15.58 -23.50 2.96
N ASP A 9 14.43 -22.93 2.60
CA ASP A 9 13.63 -23.41 1.48
C ASP A 9 14.24 -22.95 0.15
N ALA A 10 14.33 -23.85 -0.84
CA ALA A 10 14.88 -23.52 -2.16
C ALA A 10 14.12 -22.39 -2.89
N GLY A 11 12.85 -22.16 -2.52
CA GLY A 11 12.00 -21.09 -3.05
C GLY A 11 12.08 -19.75 -2.31
N PHE A 12 12.85 -19.66 -1.21
CA PHE A 12 12.85 -18.51 -0.31
C PHE A 12 13.06 -17.17 -1.02
N GLU A 13 14.06 -17.07 -1.89
CA GLU A 13 14.41 -15.82 -2.57
C GLU A 13 13.25 -15.32 -3.46
N ALA A 14 12.57 -16.23 -4.15
CA ALA A 14 11.44 -15.88 -5.02
C ALA A 14 10.24 -15.39 -4.18
N ASP A 15 9.90 -16.12 -3.12
CA ASP A 15 8.79 -15.77 -2.23
C ASP A 15 9.06 -14.48 -1.44
N PHE A 16 10.31 -14.25 -1.03
CA PHE A 16 10.73 -13.03 -0.36
C PHE A 16 10.64 -11.80 -1.27
N ARG A 17 11.08 -11.92 -2.53
CA ARG A 17 10.91 -10.84 -3.52
C ARG A 17 9.45 -10.53 -3.79
N ALA A 18 8.60 -11.55 -3.92
CA ALA A 18 7.17 -11.36 -4.08
C ALA A 18 6.54 -10.62 -2.89
N LEU A 19 6.95 -10.95 -1.66
CA LEU A 19 6.50 -10.25 -0.46
C LEU A 19 6.93 -8.77 -0.45
N LEU A 20 8.18 -8.48 -0.82
CA LEU A 20 8.69 -7.11 -0.89
C LEU A 20 7.99 -6.28 -1.97
N ALA A 21 7.72 -6.87 -3.13
CA ALA A 21 6.99 -6.22 -4.21
C ALA A 21 5.56 -5.87 -3.78
N ALA A 22 4.83 -6.82 -3.19
CA ALA A 22 3.47 -6.60 -2.70
C ALA A 22 3.41 -5.46 -1.66
N LYS A 23 4.38 -5.38 -0.74
CA LYS A 23 4.43 -4.28 0.24
C LYS A 23 4.67 -2.92 -0.43
N ARG A 24 5.48 -2.87 -1.48
CA ARG A 24 5.75 -1.64 -2.24
C ARG A 24 4.53 -1.18 -3.03
N GLU A 25 3.83 -2.10 -3.71
CA GLU A 25 2.60 -1.78 -4.44
C GLU A 25 1.52 -1.20 -3.52
N VAL A 26 1.25 -1.87 -2.38
CA VAL A 26 0.28 -1.35 -1.40
C VAL A 26 0.69 0.03 -0.87
N SER A 27 1.99 0.26 -0.66
CA SER A 27 2.47 1.57 -0.21
C SER A 27 2.29 2.66 -1.26
N VAL A 28 2.48 2.36 -2.55
CA VAL A 28 2.29 3.32 -3.64
C VAL A 28 0.79 3.63 -3.79
N ASP A 29 -0.06 2.61 -3.79
CA ASP A 29 -1.52 2.76 -3.90
C ASP A 29 -2.10 3.64 -2.76
N VAL A 30 -1.66 3.39 -1.53
CA VAL A 30 -2.05 4.24 -0.38
C VAL A 30 -1.55 5.67 -0.54
N ASN A 31 -0.32 5.87 -1.00
CA ASN A 31 0.22 7.22 -1.20
C ASN A 31 -0.57 8.00 -2.26
N ASP A 32 -0.88 7.37 -3.39
CA ASP A 32 -1.63 7.98 -4.48
C ASP A 32 -3.07 8.31 -4.05
N THR A 33 -3.71 7.38 -3.33
CA THR A 33 -5.04 7.58 -2.74
C THR A 33 -5.06 8.77 -1.77
N VAL A 34 -4.10 8.83 -0.84
CA VAL A 34 -4.02 9.93 0.13
C VAL A 34 -3.71 11.26 -0.57
N ALA A 35 -2.86 11.26 -1.59
CA ALA A 35 -2.57 12.47 -2.37
C ALA A 35 -3.83 13.02 -3.07
N ALA A 36 -4.67 12.14 -3.62
CA ALA A 36 -5.95 12.52 -4.23
C ALA A 36 -6.92 13.12 -3.18
N ILE A 37 -7.10 12.45 -2.04
CA ILE A 37 -7.96 12.95 -0.94
C ILE A 37 -7.50 14.35 -0.49
N LEU A 38 -6.19 14.54 -0.27
CA LEU A 38 -5.64 15.83 0.15
C LEU A 38 -5.85 16.92 -0.90
N ALA A 39 -5.77 16.59 -2.19
CA ALA A 39 -6.04 17.55 -3.26
C ALA A 39 -7.51 17.97 -3.28
N GLU A 40 -8.44 17.04 -3.08
CA GLU A 40 -9.87 17.33 -3.02
C GLU A 40 -10.24 18.16 -1.80
N VAL A 41 -9.71 17.81 -0.61
CA VAL A 41 -9.88 18.61 0.60
C VAL A 41 -9.31 20.02 0.41
N ARG A 42 -8.17 20.18 -0.27
CA ARG A 42 -7.62 21.51 -0.56
C ARG A 42 -8.49 22.33 -1.52
N ALA A 43 -9.19 21.68 -2.45
CA ALA A 43 -10.03 22.34 -3.44
C ALA A 43 -11.42 22.69 -2.92
N ARG A 44 -12.03 21.80 -2.13
CA ARG A 44 -13.45 21.88 -1.70
C ARG A 44 -13.62 22.16 -0.21
N GLY A 45 -12.56 22.05 0.59
CA GLY A 45 -12.61 22.27 2.03
C GLY A 45 -13.50 21.25 2.75
N ASP A 46 -14.33 21.74 3.66
CA ASP A 46 -15.19 20.91 4.53
C ASP A 46 -16.17 20.02 3.77
N GLU A 47 -16.58 20.41 2.56
CA GLU A 47 -17.48 19.60 1.72
C GLU A 47 -16.85 18.25 1.37
N ALA A 48 -15.57 18.22 1.01
CA ALA A 48 -14.86 16.96 0.74
C ALA A 48 -14.73 16.11 2.02
N ILE A 49 -14.54 16.73 3.19
CA ILE A 49 -14.41 16.01 4.45
C ILE A 49 -15.72 15.29 4.84
N ILE A 50 -16.87 15.87 4.52
CA ILE A 50 -18.19 15.26 4.81
C ILE A 50 -18.50 14.07 3.88
N GLU A 51 -17.90 14.04 2.69
CA GLU A 51 -18.14 13.00 1.67
C GLU A 51 -17.38 11.69 1.93
N TYR A 52 -16.21 11.76 2.56
CA TYR A 52 -15.34 10.62 2.90
C TYR A 52 -15.71 9.93 4.21
#